data_AF-A0A0S8CVR5-F1
#
_entry.id   AF-A0A0S8CVR5-F1
#
_cell.length_a   1.000
_cell.length_b   1.000
_cell.length_c   1.000
_cell.angle_alpha   90.00
_cell.angle_beta   90.00
_cell.angle_gamma   90.00
#
_symmetry.space_group_name_H-M   'P 1'
#
loop_
_entity.id
_entity.type
_entity.pdbx_description
1 polymer ?
#
loop_
_entity_poly.entity_id
_entity_poly.type
_entity_poly.pdbx_seq_one_letter_code
_entity_poly.pdbx_strand_id
1 'polypeptide(L)'
;MYRRILIPTDGSELCRKAAEKGIDFARETGAEVVAFHAIPATSYMLYTESGPSDLMVEQFEKEARARGERLTDEIAGIAERAGVSAEA
;
A
#
# COMPACT_ATOMS: atom_id res chain seq x y z
N MET A 1 -16.10 -10.18 -16.29
CA MET A 1 -15.63 -10.88 -15.07
C MET A 1 -14.33 -10.22 -14.65
N TYR A 2 -14.16 -9.90 -13.35
CA TYR A 2 -12.92 -9.30 -12.85
C TYR A 2 -11.82 -10.36 -12.78
N ARG A 3 -10.60 -10.01 -13.21
CA ARG A 3 -9.43 -10.90 -13.14
C ARG A 3 -8.44 -10.47 -12.07
N ARG A 4 -8.34 -9.16 -11.85
CA ARG A 4 -7.45 -8.54 -10.86
C ARG A 4 -8.24 -7.43 -10.16
N ILE A 5 -8.11 -7.36 -8.83
CA ILE A 5 -8.77 -6.37 -7.98
C ILE A 5 -7.67 -5.57 -7.27
N LEU A 6 -7.61 -4.27 -7.58
CA LEU A 6 -6.70 -3.34 -6.91
C LEU A 6 -7.26 -2.99 -5.52
N ILE A 7 -6.50 -3.26 -4.46
CA ILE A 7 -6.86 -2.92 -3.08
C ILE A 7 -5.86 -1.88 -2.55
N PRO A 8 -6.27 -0.59 -2.47
CA PRO A 8 -5.44 0.44 -1.87
C PRO A 8 -5.43 0.33 -0.34
N THR A 9 -4.28 0.63 0.27
CA THR A 9 -4.13 0.72 1.73
C THR A 9 -3.29 1.93 2.12
N ASP A 10 -3.68 2.61 3.20
CA ASP A 10 -2.88 3.62 3.90
C ASP A 10 -2.38 3.10 5.28
N GLY A 11 -2.71 1.85 5.60
CA GLY A 11 -2.44 1.22 6.90
C GLY A 11 -3.44 1.54 8.00
N SER A 12 -4.51 2.28 7.71
CA SER A 12 -5.58 2.53 8.69
C SER A 12 -6.43 1.30 8.93
N GLU A 13 -7.02 1.20 10.14
CA GLU A 13 -7.97 0.15 10.50
C GLU A 13 -9.20 0.11 9.56
N LEU A 14 -9.60 1.26 9.02
CA LEU A 14 -10.70 1.33 8.05
C LEU A 14 -10.30 0.72 6.71
N CYS A 15 -9.10 1.04 6.20
CA CYS A 15 -8.56 0.41 5.00
C CYS A 15 -8.38 -1.10 5.19
N ARG A 16 -7.93 -1.55 6.38
CA ARG A 16 -7.81 -2.97 6.68
C ARG A 16 -9.15 -3.71 6.56
N LYS A 17 -10.22 -3.17 7.16
CA LYS A 17 -11.58 -3.75 7.04
C LYS A 17 -12.09 -3.75 5.61
N ALA A 18 -11.79 -2.69 4.84
CA ALA A 18 -12.16 -2.62 3.43
C ALA A 18 -11.40 -3.65 2.59
N ALA A 19 -10.10 -3.85 2.87
CA ALA A 19 -9.27 -4.84 2.21
C ALA A 19 -9.79 -6.26 2.45
N GLU A 20 -10.18 -6.59 3.68
CA GLU A 20 -10.81 -7.90 3.99
C GLU A 20 -12.05 -8.16 3.11
N LYS A 21 -12.89 -7.14 2.89
CA LYS A 21 -14.06 -7.26 1.99
C LYS A 21 -13.68 -7.37 0.51
N GLY A 22 -12.65 -6.65 0.07
CA GLY A 22 -12.12 -6.78 -1.28
C GLY A 22 -11.55 -8.17 -1.55
N ILE A 23 -10.86 -8.76 -0.56
CA ILE A 23 -10.29 -10.10 -0.62
C ILE A 23 -11.40 -11.17 -0.63
N ASP A 24 -12.43 -11.02 0.19
CA ASP A 24 -13.62 -11.91 0.14
C ASP A 24 -14.23 -11.91 -1.27
N PHE A 25 -14.40 -10.74 -1.88
CA PHE A 25 -14.91 -10.62 -3.25
C PHE A 25 -13.97 -11.24 -4.30
N ALA A 26 -12.65 -11.05 -4.15
CA ALA A 26 -11.66 -11.68 -5.01
C ALA A 26 -11.74 -13.21 -4.95
N ARG A 27 -11.88 -13.76 -3.75
CA ARG A 27 -12.08 -15.20 -3.53
C ARG A 27 -13.34 -15.72 -4.22
N GLU A 28 -14.47 -15.03 -4.06
CA GLU A 28 -15.75 -15.41 -4.67
C GLU A 28 -15.72 -15.38 -6.20
N THR A 29 -14.92 -14.48 -6.76
CA THR A 29 -14.83 -14.28 -8.22
C THR A 29 -13.65 -15.01 -8.87
N GLY A 30 -12.77 -15.63 -8.09
CA GLY A 30 -11.53 -16.24 -8.58
C GLY A 30 -10.52 -15.23 -9.13
N ALA A 31 -10.58 -13.98 -8.66
CA ALA A 31 -9.69 -12.91 -9.07
C ALA A 31 -8.43 -12.84 -8.19
N GLU A 32 -7.36 -12.29 -8.75
CA GLU A 32 -6.13 -11.95 -8.03
C GLU A 32 -6.28 -10.60 -7.32
N VAL A 33 -5.60 -10.43 -6.18
CA VAL A 33 -5.49 -9.15 -5.48
C VAL A 33 -4.20 -8.45 -5.89
N VAL A 34 -4.27 -7.14 -6.14
CA VAL A 34 -3.09 -6.28 -6.30
C VAL A 34 -3.13 -5.25 -5.17
N ALA A 35 -2.23 -5.36 -4.21
CA ALA A 35 -2.12 -4.40 -3.13
C ALA A 35 -1.44 -3.12 -3.63
N PHE A 36 -1.87 -1.97 -3.11
CA PHE A 36 -1.33 -0.68 -3.54
C PHE A 36 -1.23 0.31 -2.40
N HIS A 37 -0.09 1.00 -2.31
CA HIS A 37 0.09 2.14 -1.44
C HIS A 37 0.59 3.34 -2.24
N ALA A 38 -0.14 4.46 -2.18
CA ALA A 38 0.34 5.71 -2.76
C ALA A 38 1.28 6.40 -1.77
N ILE A 39 2.54 6.58 -2.16
CA ILE A 39 3.48 7.40 -1.42
C ILE A 39 3.15 8.88 -1.74
N PRO A 40 2.76 9.69 -0.73
CA PRO A 40 2.49 11.10 -0.96
C PRO A 40 3.74 11.82 -1.44
N ALA A 41 3.59 12.78 -2.35
CA ALA A 41 4.67 13.69 -2.66
C ALA A 41 5.04 14.47 -1.39
N THR A 42 6.30 14.38 -0.97
CA THR A 42 6.78 15.10 0.21
C THR A 42 6.63 16.61 -0.03
N SER A 43 5.77 17.26 0.78
CA SER A 43 5.68 18.72 0.78
C SER A 43 6.84 19.26 1.61
N TYR A 44 7.91 19.68 0.95
CA TYR A 44 9.09 20.27 1.59
C TYR A 44 8.85 21.69 2.15
N MET A 45 7.59 22.14 2.22
CA MET A 45 7.15 23.46 2.69
C MET A 45 7.47 23.72 4.17
N LEU A 46 7.94 22.70 4.91
CA LEU A 46 8.33 22.81 6.32
C LEU A 46 9.78 23.24 6.56
N TYR A 47 10.60 23.38 5.51
CA TYR A 47 12.00 23.80 5.64
C TYR A 47 12.18 25.29 5.34
N THR A 48 13.07 25.92 6.12
CA THR A 48 13.48 27.32 6.04
C THR A 48 14.04 27.69 4.66
N GLU A 49 14.39 28.96 4.44
CA GLU A 49 14.74 29.61 3.14
C GLU A 49 15.66 28.84 2.15
N SER A 50 16.32 27.77 2.59
CA SER A 50 17.24 26.92 1.83
C SER A 50 16.71 25.52 1.44
N GLY A 51 15.52 25.11 1.88
CA GLY A 51 14.97 23.76 1.61
C GLY A 51 15.70 22.63 2.38
N PRO A 52 15.25 21.36 2.23
CA PRO A 52 15.92 20.19 2.80
C PRO A 52 17.21 19.87 2.05
N SER A 53 18.17 19.21 2.72
CA SER A 53 19.35 18.66 2.06
C SER A 53 19.00 17.40 1.25
N ASP A 54 19.78 17.11 0.20
CA ASP A 54 19.62 15.90 -0.62
C ASP A 54 19.63 14.62 0.22
N LEU A 55 20.53 14.53 1.21
CA LEU A 55 20.60 13.39 2.12
C LEU A 55 19.30 13.20 2.92
N MET A 56 18.65 14.29 3.32
CA MET A 56 17.38 14.23 4.05
C MET A 56 16.24 13.79 3.14
N VAL A 57 16.21 14.29 1.90
CA VAL A 57 15.25 13.86 0.87
C VAL A 57 15.35 12.35 0.62
N GLU A 58 16.57 11.85 0.38
CA GLU A 58 16.81 10.42 0.16
C GLU A 58 16.37 9.55 1.35
N GLN A 59 16.61 10.02 2.58
CA GLN A 59 16.18 9.32 3.78
C GLN A 59 14.65 9.23 3.87
N PHE A 60 13.93 10.34 3.63
CA PHE A 60 12.47 10.33 3.64
C PHE A 60 11.89 9.42 2.57
N GLU A 61 12.41 9.46 1.34
CA GLU A 61 11.94 8.59 0.26
C GLU A 61 12.18 7.11 0.58
N LYS A 62 13.33 6.79 1.18
CA LYS A 62 13.64 5.43 1.62
C LYS A 62 12.68 4.94 2.71
N GLU A 63 12.40 5.77 3.71
CA GLU A 63 11.47 5.43 4.79
C GLU A 63 10.04 5.29 4.28
N ALA A 64 9.60 6.17 3.39
CA ALA A 64 8.29 6.13 2.77
C ALA A 64 8.11 4.87 1.91
N ARG A 65 9.13 4.50 1.12
CA ARG A 65 9.16 3.25 0.36
C ARG A 65 9.06 2.03 1.26
N ALA A 66 9.91 1.95 2.29
CA ALA A 66 9.90 0.83 3.22
C ALA A 66 8.58 0.72 3.99
N ARG A 67 7.90 1.84 4.26
CA ARG A 67 6.55 1.84 4.81
C ARG A 67 5.54 1.30 3.80
N GLY A 68 5.59 1.77 2.55
CA GLY A 68 4.71 1.30 1.47
C GLY A 68 4.79 -0.21 1.28
N GLU A 69 6.00 -0.75 1.18
CA GLU A 69 6.26 -2.20 1.05
C GLU A 69 5.63 -2.98 2.21
N ARG A 70 5.86 -2.55 3.46
CA ARG A 70 5.23 -3.22 4.63
C ARG A 70 3.71 -3.22 4.57
N LEU A 71 3.10 -2.15 4.07
CA LEU A 71 1.65 -2.03 3.98
C LEU A 71 1.09 -2.91 2.87
N THR A 72 1.73 -2.98 1.70
CA THR A 72 1.27 -3.86 0.61
C THR A 72 1.51 -5.33 0.92
N ASP A 73 2.65 -5.68 1.54
CA ASP A 73 2.95 -7.02 2.05
C ASP A 73 1.90 -7.50 3.08
N GLU A 74 1.41 -6.60 3.95
CA GLU A 74 0.37 -6.95 4.91
C GLU A 74 -0.92 -7.38 4.20
N ILE A 75 -1.37 -6.61 3.19
CA ILE A 75 -2.57 -6.93 2.42
C ILE A 75 -2.39 -8.22 1.62
N ALA A 76 -1.25 -8.39 0.96
CA ALA A 76 -0.90 -9.60 0.24
C ALA A 76 -0.94 -10.83 1.18
N GLY A 77 -0.33 -10.72 2.36
CA GLY A 77 -0.37 -11.80 3.35
C GLY A 77 -1.78 -12.11 3.86
N ILE A 78 -2.68 -11.14 3.98
CA ILE A 78 -4.10 -11.40 4.32
C ILE A 78 -4.77 -12.17 3.17
N ALA A 79 -4.54 -11.76 1.92
CA ALA A 79 -5.10 -12.41 0.74
C ALA A 79 -4.62 -13.86 0.60
N GLU A 80 -3.31 -14.09 0.76
CA GLU A 80 -2.71 -15.43 0.69
C GLU A 80 -3.25 -16.36 1.78
N ARG A 81 -3.40 -15.88 3.02
CA ARG A 81 -4.03 -16.65 4.11
C ARG A 81 -5.50 -16.98 3.83
N ALA A 82 -6.18 -16.18 3.01
CA ALA A 82 -7.54 -16.43 2.54
C ALA A 82 -7.60 -17.33 1.28
N GLY A 83 -6.45 -17.79 0.78
CA GLY A 83 -6.37 -18.63 -0.42
C GLY A 83 -6.49 -17.87 -1.74
N VAL A 84 -6.22 -16.56 -1.73
CA VAL A 84 -6.29 -15.67 -2.90
C VAL A 84 -4.87 -15.28 -3.32
N SER A 85 -4.55 -15.40 -4.62
CA SER A 85 -3.27 -14.93 -5.17
C SER A 85 -3.13 -13.42 -5.02
N ALA A 86 -1.93 -12.95 -4.68
CA ALA A 86 -1.68 -11.53 -4.47
C ALA A 86 -0.36 -11.05 -5.10
N GLU A 87 -0.36 -9.80 -5.58
CA GLU A 87 0.83 -8.99 -5.90
C GLU A 87 0.90 -7.83 -4.90
N ALA A 88 2.10 -7.54 -4.39
CA ALA A 88 2.39 -6.49 -3.40
C ALA A 88 3.23 -5.34 -3.99
#